data_AF-A0A2V5PJJ2-F1
#
_entry.id   AF-A0A2V5PJJ2-F1
#
_cell.length_a   1.000
_cell.length_b   1.000
_cell.length_c   1.000
_cell.angle_alpha   90.00
_cell.angle_beta   90.00
_cell.angle_gamma   90.00
#
_symmetry.space_group_name_H-M   'P 1'
#
loop_
_entity.id
_entity.type
_entity.pdbx_description
1 polymer ?
#
loop_
_entity_poly.entity_id
_entity_poly.type
_entity_poly.pdbx_seq_one_letter_code
_entity_poly.pdbx_strand_id
1 'polypeptide(L)'
;MNVAAPEDGRAPPPLLRPYNLEFFTMWGVPLPKLRRFPHRNSVLTPLPKRVSGKVRYRGKAYMEGGPAKNEIRVLVLEDVAADVVLINHELRKAGLPFRSQRVETKAEFLQQLEHHRPDVILSDHGLPGFDGFTALAIAKDKCPDVPFIFVTSALGEELTIQTFESGATDYVLKNRLSNLVPVVRRALREAEERRKRAHAEAALAESEERFRRLVEGVKDYAIYMLDTQGRIISWNAGAQWLKGYRAAEILGEHFSRFYTPDDRQQRRPEHALQTAAAEGRFEEECWRLRKSGARFRAHVVLTALRDEHGELRGFAHVTRDITERHTAEEQIRQLNLDLDRRVRERTAELEAANQHLDVLNRSVAHDLRVPLRQIDGSVQTLQKEAAPSLADPHRRLLQTVADGASQMAKLIDDLSKILPQASKETNSHPTG
;
A
#
# COMPACT_ATOMS: atom_id res chain seq x y z
N MET A 1 29.08 -58.19 21.91
CA MET A 1 28.67 -57.32 23.04
C MET A 1 27.85 -56.20 22.44
N ASN A 2 26.52 -56.29 22.52
CA ASN A 2 25.67 -55.63 23.54
C ASN A 2 25.57 -54.10 23.32
N VAL A 3 24.43 -53.40 23.27
CA VAL A 3 22.96 -53.65 23.22
C VAL A 3 22.33 -52.32 22.70
N ALA A 4 21.14 -52.44 22.10
CA ALA A 4 20.17 -51.45 21.60
C ALA A 4 19.94 -50.08 22.30
N ALA A 5 19.48 -49.11 21.50
CA ALA A 5 18.20 -48.39 21.69
C ALA A 5 17.71 -47.79 20.33
N PRO A 6 16.39 -47.63 20.08
CA PRO A 6 15.80 -47.57 18.74
C PRO A 6 15.48 -46.14 18.25
N GLU A 7 15.71 -45.88 16.96
CA GLU A 7 15.22 -44.67 16.28
C GLU A 7 13.79 -44.89 15.78
N ASP A 8 12.87 -44.11 16.35
CA ASP A 8 11.46 -43.99 15.96
C ASP A 8 11.34 -43.42 14.53
N GLY A 9 11.24 -44.32 13.55
CA GLY A 9 10.88 -44.01 12.17
C GLY A 9 9.38 -43.74 11.98
N ARG A 10 8.85 -42.66 12.58
CA ARG A 10 7.49 -42.18 12.27
C ARG A 10 7.51 -41.24 11.06
N ALA A 11 6.95 -41.73 9.96
CA ALA A 11 6.56 -40.92 8.81
C ALA A 11 5.49 -39.87 9.19
N PRO A 12 5.47 -38.69 8.54
CA PRO A 12 4.44 -37.67 8.77
C PRO A 12 3.06 -38.14 8.24
N PRO A 13 1.93 -37.73 8.87
CA PRO A 13 0.60 -38.17 8.47
C PRO A 13 0.13 -37.56 7.13
N PRO A 14 -0.77 -38.23 6.39
CA PRO A 14 -1.19 -37.82 5.06
C PRO A 14 -2.17 -36.62 5.07
N LEU A 15 -2.00 -35.74 4.09
CA LEU A 15 -2.85 -34.58 3.80
C LEU A 15 -4.27 -35.04 3.42
N LEU A 16 -5.27 -34.57 4.17
CA LEU A 16 -6.70 -34.77 3.91
C LEU A 16 -7.11 -34.24 2.52
N ARG A 17 -7.82 -35.07 1.75
CA ARG A 17 -8.51 -34.68 0.52
C ARG A 17 -9.74 -33.81 0.84
N PRO A 18 -10.04 -32.74 0.08
CA PRO A 18 -11.23 -31.94 0.30
C PRO A 18 -12.49 -32.63 -0.25
N TYR A 19 -13.50 -32.78 0.61
CA TYR A 19 -14.86 -33.19 0.25
C TYR A 19 -15.64 -32.06 -0.45
N ASN A 20 -16.30 -32.44 -1.55
CA ASN A 20 -17.59 -32.01 -2.11
C ASN A 20 -18.02 -30.53 -2.03
N LEU A 21 -17.88 -29.84 -3.18
CA LEU A 21 -18.72 -28.69 -3.57
C LEU A 21 -20.04 -29.20 -4.17
N GLU A 22 -21.07 -29.42 -3.35
CA GLU A 22 -22.47 -29.46 -3.81
C GLU A 22 -23.38 -28.86 -2.72
N PHE A 23 -23.34 -27.54 -2.54
CA PHE A 23 -24.30 -26.82 -1.68
C PHE A 23 -24.67 -25.40 -2.19
N PHE A 24 -24.30 -25.02 -3.42
CA PHE A 24 -24.49 -23.65 -3.96
C PHE A 24 -25.24 -23.62 -5.30
N THR A 25 -26.42 -24.23 -5.39
CA THR A 25 -27.30 -24.15 -6.58
C THR A 25 -28.72 -23.65 -6.30
N MET A 26 -28.97 -22.97 -5.16
CA MET A 26 -30.32 -22.47 -4.82
C MET A 26 -30.50 -20.95 -4.84
N TRP A 27 -29.45 -20.15 -5.08
CA TRP A 27 -29.56 -18.67 -5.14
C TRP A 27 -28.72 -18.08 -6.27
N GLY A 28 -29.19 -18.19 -7.51
CA GLY A 28 -28.49 -17.84 -8.75
C GLY A 28 -27.71 -16.51 -8.77
N VAL A 29 -26.46 -16.55 -8.30
CA VAL A 29 -25.47 -15.48 -8.38
C VAL A 29 -24.18 -16.07 -9.00
N PRO A 30 -23.60 -15.47 -10.05
CA PRO A 30 -22.41 -16.02 -10.70
C PRO A 30 -21.13 -15.80 -9.89
N LEU A 31 -20.32 -16.85 -9.73
CA LEU A 31 -19.01 -16.80 -9.06
C LEU A 31 -17.90 -16.26 -9.99
N PRO A 32 -16.95 -15.44 -9.48
CA PRO A 32 -15.76 -15.03 -10.22
C PRO A 32 -14.74 -16.18 -10.33
N LYS A 33 -14.09 -16.30 -11.51
CA LYS A 33 -13.12 -17.36 -11.81
C LYS A 33 -11.85 -17.24 -10.95
N LEU A 34 -11.68 -18.15 -9.98
CA LEU A 34 -10.43 -18.33 -9.22
C LEU A 34 -9.51 -19.33 -9.94
N ARG A 35 -8.35 -18.85 -10.41
CA ARG A 35 -7.23 -19.68 -10.86
C ARG A 35 -6.53 -20.30 -9.62
N ARG A 36 -6.38 -21.63 -9.60
CA ARG A 36 -5.56 -22.35 -8.62
C ARG A 36 -4.07 -22.06 -8.84
N PHE A 37 -3.34 -21.77 -7.76
CA PHE A 37 -1.86 -21.86 -7.69
C PHE A 37 -1.49 -23.00 -6.73
N PRO A 38 -0.56 -23.91 -7.09
CA PRO A 38 -0.02 -24.90 -6.16
C PRO A 38 1.19 -24.34 -5.37
N HIS A 39 1.39 -24.88 -4.17
CA HIS A 39 2.51 -24.54 -3.27
C HIS A 39 3.81 -25.33 -3.57
N ARG A 40 4.93 -24.60 -3.41
CA ARG A 40 6.33 -24.98 -3.07
C ARG A 40 7.14 -25.87 -4.04
N ASN A 41 8.15 -25.26 -4.68
CA ASN A 41 9.57 -25.48 -4.33
C ASN A 41 10.47 -24.42 -4.99
N SER A 42 11.54 -24.08 -4.28
CA SER A 42 12.60 -23.12 -4.63
C SER A 42 13.43 -23.55 -5.84
N VAL A 43 13.44 -22.73 -6.90
CA VAL A 43 14.62 -22.46 -7.74
C VAL A 43 14.47 -21.03 -8.28
N LEU A 44 15.27 -20.08 -7.77
CA LEU A 44 15.49 -18.80 -8.45
C LEU A 44 16.15 -19.12 -9.80
N THR A 45 15.35 -19.13 -10.85
CA THR A 45 15.82 -19.17 -12.24
C THR A 45 15.79 -17.72 -12.76
N PRO A 46 16.80 -17.32 -13.56
CA PRO A 46 17.32 -15.96 -13.57
C PRO A 46 16.39 -14.98 -14.28
N LEU A 47 16.47 -13.71 -13.86
CA LEU A 47 15.83 -12.56 -14.52
C LEU A 47 16.00 -12.65 -16.05
N PRO A 48 14.92 -12.49 -16.84
CA PRO A 48 15.03 -12.57 -18.29
C PRO A 48 15.93 -11.45 -18.81
N LYS A 49 16.88 -11.84 -19.65
CA LYS A 49 17.75 -10.94 -20.43
C LYS A 49 16.89 -9.92 -21.18
N ARG A 50 17.30 -8.65 -21.08
CA ARG A 50 16.97 -7.50 -21.93
C ARG A 50 15.83 -7.75 -22.93
N VAL A 51 14.61 -7.38 -22.53
CA VAL A 51 13.58 -7.04 -23.51
C VAL A 51 13.79 -5.57 -23.89
N SER A 52 14.36 -5.36 -25.06
CA SER A 52 14.41 -4.07 -25.75
C SER A 52 12.99 -3.68 -26.18
N GLY A 53 12.18 -3.22 -25.24
CA GLY A 53 10.85 -2.67 -25.49
C GLY A 53 10.83 -1.21 -25.04
N LYS A 54 10.73 -0.29 -26.00
CA LYS A 54 10.51 1.15 -25.74
C LYS A 54 9.18 1.32 -24.97
N VAL A 55 9.24 1.35 -23.64
CA VAL A 55 8.14 1.81 -22.81
C VAL A 55 8.12 3.33 -22.90
N ARG A 56 7.17 3.86 -23.68
CA ARG A 56 6.94 5.28 -23.85
C ARG A 56 6.28 5.83 -22.59
N TYR A 57 7.09 6.12 -21.57
CA TYR A 57 6.65 6.95 -20.44
C TYR A 57 6.27 8.33 -21.00
N ARG A 58 4.99 8.71 -20.88
CA ARG A 58 4.56 10.12 -20.96
C ARG A 58 4.94 10.83 -19.66
N GLY A 59 6.24 10.84 -19.34
CA GLY A 59 6.81 11.78 -18.40
C GLY A 59 6.98 13.10 -19.14
N LYS A 60 6.34 14.17 -18.67
CA LYS A 60 6.75 15.52 -19.06
C LYS A 60 8.22 15.66 -18.65
N ALA A 61 9.10 15.72 -19.65
CA ALA A 61 10.52 15.97 -19.46
C ALA A 61 10.68 17.30 -18.71
N TYR A 62 11.10 17.21 -17.46
CA TYR A 62 11.73 18.33 -16.76
C TYR A 62 13.24 18.23 -17.00
N MET A 63 13.65 18.44 -18.25
CA MET A 63 15.03 18.76 -18.63
C MET A 63 14.97 19.18 -20.09
N GLU A 64 14.82 20.48 -20.30
CA GLU A 64 15.42 21.24 -21.40
C GLU A 64 15.06 22.69 -21.10
N GLY A 65 16.09 23.55 -20.98
CA GLY A 65 15.87 24.99 -21.02
C GLY A 65 15.02 25.26 -22.26
N GLY A 66 13.80 25.79 -22.05
CA GLY A 66 12.90 26.12 -23.15
C GLY A 66 13.67 26.87 -24.23
N PRO A 67 13.38 26.63 -25.52
CA PRO A 67 14.19 27.13 -26.63
C PRO A 67 14.48 28.60 -26.39
N ALA A 68 15.77 28.96 -26.38
CA ALA A 68 16.18 30.35 -26.26
C ALA A 68 15.31 31.15 -27.22
N LYS A 69 14.56 32.13 -26.70
CA LYS A 69 13.69 32.96 -27.54
C LYS A 69 14.56 33.47 -28.69
N ASN A 70 14.24 33.03 -29.90
CA ASN A 70 15.01 33.38 -31.09
C ASN A 70 14.87 34.87 -31.44
N GLU A 71 13.98 35.59 -30.76
CA GLU A 71 13.67 36.99 -30.96
C GLU A 71 13.20 37.59 -29.62
N ILE A 72 13.84 38.67 -29.17
CA ILE A 72 13.44 39.38 -27.94
C ILE A 72 12.35 40.41 -28.22
N ARG A 73 11.47 40.67 -27.25
CA ARG A 73 10.45 41.72 -27.34
C ARG A 73 10.90 42.96 -26.58
N VAL A 74 11.11 44.05 -27.31
CA VAL A 74 11.55 45.34 -26.78
C VAL A 74 10.35 46.28 -26.76
N LEU A 75 9.98 46.77 -25.59
CA LEU A 75 9.02 47.88 -25.46
C LEU A 75 9.81 49.17 -25.34
N VAL A 76 9.58 50.12 -26.24
CA VAL A 76 10.27 51.41 -26.25
C VAL A 76 9.27 52.51 -25.93
N LEU A 77 9.43 53.15 -24.77
CA LEU A 77 8.65 54.30 -24.35
C LEU A 77 9.43 55.58 -24.73
N GLU A 78 9.02 56.23 -25.81
CA GLU A 78 9.77 57.31 -26.46
C GLU A 78 8.85 58.18 -27.33
N ASP A 79 8.80 59.49 -27.09
CA ASP A 79 7.95 60.47 -27.81
C ASP A 79 8.59 60.99 -29.11
N VAL A 80 9.90 60.77 -29.30
CA VAL A 80 10.61 61.10 -30.54
C VAL A 80 10.81 59.85 -31.42
N ALA A 81 10.11 59.78 -32.55
CA ALA A 81 10.19 58.66 -33.48
C ALA A 81 11.63 58.38 -33.99
N ALA A 82 12.43 59.44 -34.18
CA ALA A 82 13.81 59.34 -34.64
C ALA A 82 14.71 58.58 -33.65
N ASP A 83 14.49 58.74 -32.34
CA ASP A 83 15.28 58.07 -31.32
C ASP A 83 15.01 56.57 -31.30
N VAL A 84 13.76 56.16 -31.53
CA VAL A 84 13.40 54.74 -31.70
C VAL A 84 14.07 54.14 -32.94
N VAL A 85 14.21 54.90 -34.03
CA VAL A 85 14.94 54.44 -35.23
C VAL A 85 16.42 54.21 -34.90
N LEU A 86 17.06 55.11 -34.14
CA LEU A 86 18.45 54.97 -33.71
C LEU A 86 18.67 53.78 -32.77
N ILE A 87 17.78 53.62 -31.76
CA ILE A 87 17.77 52.45 -30.86
C ILE A 87 17.68 51.15 -31.67
N ASN A 88 16.72 51.08 -32.59
CA ASN A 88 16.52 49.89 -33.42
C ASN A 88 17.71 49.65 -34.37
N HIS A 89 18.37 50.70 -34.87
CA HIS A 89 19.56 50.59 -35.70
C HIS A 89 20.72 49.93 -34.92
N GLU A 90 21.02 50.40 -33.70
CA GLU A 90 22.11 49.84 -32.89
C GLU A 90 21.84 48.37 -32.49
N LEU A 91 20.59 48.04 -32.12
CA LEU A 91 20.22 46.65 -31.83
C LEU A 91 20.38 45.73 -33.05
N ARG A 92 19.99 46.18 -34.25
CA ARG A 92 20.14 45.42 -35.51
C ARG A 92 21.60 45.26 -35.91
N LYS A 93 22.39 46.33 -35.80
CA LYS A 93 23.83 46.35 -36.12
C LYS A 93 24.61 45.31 -35.33
N ALA A 94 24.22 45.06 -34.08
CA ALA A 94 24.82 44.03 -33.25
C ALA A 94 24.26 42.61 -33.45
N GLY A 95 23.39 42.41 -34.43
CA GLY A 95 22.81 41.10 -34.79
C GLY A 95 21.86 40.54 -33.74
N LEU A 96 21.25 41.38 -32.90
CA LEU A 96 20.25 40.93 -31.94
C LEU A 96 18.91 40.77 -32.67
N PRO A 97 18.28 39.58 -32.67
CA PRO A 97 16.94 39.43 -33.23
C PRO A 97 15.91 39.99 -32.25
N PHE A 98 15.07 40.94 -32.68
CA PHE A 98 14.07 41.56 -31.82
C PHE A 98 12.81 42.03 -32.58
N ARG A 99 11.70 42.08 -31.84
CA ARG A 99 10.53 42.92 -32.16
C ARG A 99 10.52 44.14 -31.27
N SER A 100 10.34 45.30 -31.87
CA SER A 100 10.28 46.57 -31.13
C SER A 100 8.88 47.15 -31.27
N GLN A 101 8.26 47.47 -30.14
CA GLN A 101 6.99 48.16 -30.07
C GLN A 101 7.22 49.52 -29.42
N ARG A 102 6.89 50.59 -30.15
CA ARG A 102 6.91 51.95 -29.62
C ARG A 102 5.60 52.27 -28.91
N VAL A 103 5.70 53.00 -27.81
CA VAL A 103 4.58 53.64 -27.10
C VAL A 103 5.00 55.04 -26.67
N GLU A 104 4.04 55.95 -26.61
CA GLU A 104 4.28 57.37 -26.28
C GLU A 104 3.50 57.77 -25.02
N THR A 105 2.33 57.17 -24.80
CA THR A 105 1.43 57.55 -23.70
C THR A 105 1.36 56.49 -22.60
N LYS A 106 0.97 56.92 -21.39
CA LYS A 106 0.71 56.02 -20.26
C LYS A 106 -0.31 54.93 -20.59
N ALA A 107 -1.37 55.28 -21.34
CA ALA A 107 -2.42 54.34 -21.70
C ALA A 107 -1.90 53.22 -22.61
N GLU A 108 -1.10 53.58 -23.62
CA GLU A 108 -0.45 52.63 -24.52
C GLU A 108 0.55 51.74 -23.78
N PHE A 109 1.36 52.33 -22.89
CA PHE A 109 2.32 51.58 -22.06
C PHE A 109 1.63 50.53 -21.19
N LEU A 110 0.55 50.91 -20.50
CA LEU A 110 -0.25 49.98 -19.69
C LEU A 110 -0.90 48.89 -20.54
N GLN A 111 -1.49 49.24 -21.68
CA GLN A 111 -2.12 48.28 -22.58
C GLN A 111 -1.11 47.25 -23.08
N GLN A 112 0.09 47.70 -23.45
CA GLN A 112 1.17 46.80 -23.91
C GLN A 112 1.63 45.85 -22.80
N LEU A 113 1.84 46.34 -21.57
CA LEU A 113 2.26 45.47 -20.47
C LEU A 113 1.22 44.40 -20.12
N GLU A 114 -0.07 44.68 -20.29
CA GLU A 114 -1.15 43.74 -20.02
C GLU A 114 -1.30 42.66 -21.10
N HIS A 115 -1.25 43.05 -22.37
CA HIS A 115 -1.52 42.14 -23.48
C HIS A 115 -0.26 41.45 -24.00
N HIS A 116 0.91 42.08 -23.87
CA HIS A 116 2.15 41.67 -24.51
C HIS A 116 3.35 41.85 -23.57
N ARG A 117 3.73 40.81 -22.81
CA ARG A 117 4.90 40.90 -21.91
C ARG A 117 6.21 41.13 -22.67
N PRO A 118 6.90 42.28 -22.49
CA PRO A 118 8.21 42.51 -23.07
C PRO A 118 9.31 41.70 -22.36
N ASP A 119 10.43 41.53 -23.04
CA ASP A 119 11.67 40.96 -22.49
C ASP A 119 12.59 42.06 -21.93
N VAL A 120 12.46 43.30 -22.42
CA VAL A 120 13.15 44.49 -21.92
C VAL A 120 12.33 45.74 -22.22
N ILE A 121 12.38 46.72 -21.33
CA ILE A 121 11.77 48.04 -21.50
C ILE A 121 12.89 49.07 -21.64
N LEU A 122 12.86 49.83 -22.73
CA LEU A 122 13.72 50.99 -22.96
C LEU A 122 12.86 52.24 -22.82
N SER A 123 13.24 53.18 -21.96
CA SER A 123 12.43 54.36 -21.69
C SER A 123 13.25 55.62 -21.81
N ASP A 124 12.74 56.61 -22.53
CA ASP A 124 13.19 57.98 -22.26
C ASP A 124 12.75 58.39 -20.85
N HIS A 125 13.58 59.19 -20.22
CA HIS A 125 13.30 59.83 -18.96
C HIS A 125 12.40 61.06 -19.15
N GLY A 126 12.64 61.88 -20.18
CA GLY A 126 12.12 63.25 -20.34
C GLY A 126 10.81 63.38 -21.13
N LEU A 127 9.84 62.51 -20.90
CA LEU A 127 8.61 62.44 -21.70
C LEU A 127 7.53 63.45 -21.26
N PRO A 128 6.92 64.23 -22.19
CA PRO A 128 5.84 65.16 -21.87
C PRO A 128 4.59 64.44 -21.36
N GLY A 129 4.21 64.68 -20.10
CA GLY A 129 2.95 64.19 -19.52
C GLY A 129 2.97 62.74 -18.99
N PHE A 130 4.04 61.98 -19.22
CA PHE A 130 4.24 60.65 -18.62
C PHE A 130 5.73 60.35 -18.43
N ASP A 131 6.29 60.77 -17.29
CA ASP A 131 7.73 60.62 -17.03
C ASP A 131 8.16 59.14 -16.91
N GLY A 132 9.43 58.89 -17.25
CA GLY A 132 9.99 57.54 -17.26
C GLY A 132 10.12 56.90 -15.86
N PHE A 133 10.17 57.68 -14.78
CA PHE A 133 10.18 57.14 -13.41
C PHE A 133 8.82 56.60 -12.98
N THR A 134 7.74 57.26 -13.39
CA THR A 134 6.37 56.77 -13.24
C THR A 134 6.17 55.51 -14.07
N ALA A 135 6.73 55.44 -15.27
CA ALA A 135 6.75 54.22 -16.08
C ALA A 135 7.52 53.08 -15.39
N LEU A 136 8.66 53.35 -14.77
CA LEU A 136 9.41 52.37 -13.97
C LEU A 136 8.59 51.85 -12.78
N ALA A 137 7.92 52.73 -12.04
CA ALA A 137 7.06 52.33 -10.91
C ALA A 137 5.93 51.38 -11.38
N ILE A 138 5.31 51.69 -12.51
CA ILE A 138 4.29 50.83 -13.15
C ILE A 138 4.89 49.49 -13.59
N ALA A 139 6.07 49.51 -14.21
CA ALA A 139 6.75 48.29 -14.67
C ALA A 139 7.13 47.38 -13.49
N LYS A 140 7.57 47.94 -12.37
CA LYS A 140 7.88 47.17 -11.15
C LYS A 140 6.65 46.48 -10.56
N ASP A 141 5.50 47.13 -10.60
CA ASP A 141 4.25 46.56 -10.10
C ASP A 141 3.73 45.43 -11.03
N LYS A 142 3.69 45.67 -12.34
CA LYS A 142 3.10 44.71 -13.30
C LYS A 142 4.06 43.62 -13.76
N CYS A 143 5.34 43.93 -13.89
CA CYS A 143 6.37 43.03 -14.44
C CYS A 143 7.74 43.24 -13.76
N PRO A 144 7.86 42.95 -12.45
CA PRO A 144 9.10 43.19 -11.67
C PRO A 144 10.35 42.49 -12.21
N ASP A 145 10.16 41.38 -12.94
CA ASP A 145 11.25 40.59 -13.50
C ASP A 145 11.82 41.17 -14.81
N VAL A 146 11.11 42.12 -15.44
CA VAL A 146 11.51 42.67 -16.74
C VAL A 146 12.50 43.81 -16.52
N PRO A 147 13.68 43.75 -17.17
CA PRO A 147 14.66 44.82 -17.07
C PRO A 147 14.13 46.13 -17.65
N PHE A 148 14.31 47.21 -16.91
CA PHE A 148 13.93 48.57 -17.29
C PHE A 148 15.20 49.40 -17.41
N ILE A 149 15.48 49.89 -18.62
CA ILE A 149 16.70 50.63 -18.93
C ILE A 149 16.32 52.03 -19.42
N PHE A 150 16.88 53.05 -18.79
CA PHE A 150 16.69 54.42 -19.26
C PHE A 150 17.58 54.72 -20.47
N VAL A 151 17.04 55.42 -21.47
CA VAL A 151 17.78 55.92 -22.63
C VAL A 151 17.62 57.44 -22.65
N THR A 152 18.61 58.18 -22.15
CA THR A 152 18.47 59.62 -21.83
C THR A 152 19.49 60.52 -22.54
N SER A 153 19.12 61.75 -22.88
CA SER A 153 19.97 62.73 -23.59
C SER A 153 20.99 63.45 -22.71
N ALA A 154 20.76 63.55 -21.40
CA ALA A 154 21.67 64.16 -20.44
C ALA A 154 21.54 63.50 -19.06
N LEU A 155 22.67 63.35 -18.36
CA LEU A 155 22.70 62.94 -16.95
C LEU A 155 23.54 63.94 -16.16
N GLY A 156 22.91 64.60 -15.19
CA GLY A 156 23.62 65.15 -14.03
C GLY A 156 23.90 64.04 -13.01
N GLU A 157 24.82 64.28 -12.07
CA GLU A 157 25.15 63.32 -11.00
C GLU A 157 23.92 62.92 -10.17
N GLU A 158 23.04 63.87 -9.83
CA GLU A 158 21.80 63.62 -9.06
C GLU A 158 20.84 62.66 -9.79
N LEU A 159 20.69 62.81 -11.11
CA LEU A 159 19.78 61.99 -11.90
C LEU A 159 20.29 60.54 -12.07
N THR A 160 21.61 60.36 -12.00
CA THR A 160 22.24 59.02 -12.00
C THR A 160 21.97 58.28 -10.69
N ILE A 161 22.03 58.98 -9.55
CA ILE A 161 21.71 58.41 -8.23
C ILE A 161 20.23 58.01 -8.16
N GLN A 162 19.32 58.91 -8.58
CA GLN A 162 17.88 58.67 -8.59
C GLN A 162 17.49 57.47 -9.47
N THR A 163 18.22 57.22 -10.55
CA THR A 163 18.01 56.06 -11.45
C THR A 163 18.22 54.72 -10.74
N PHE A 164 19.27 54.62 -9.93
CA PHE A 164 19.55 53.39 -9.18
C PHE A 164 18.71 53.28 -7.91
N GLU A 165 18.45 54.39 -7.20
CA GLU A 165 17.57 54.39 -6.01
C GLU A 165 16.13 54.01 -6.36
N SER A 166 15.62 54.49 -7.49
CA SER A 166 14.31 54.08 -8.01
C SER A 166 14.30 52.65 -8.54
N GLY A 167 15.47 52.01 -8.65
CA GLY A 167 15.72 50.61 -9.01
C GLY A 167 15.40 50.25 -10.46
N ALA A 168 15.75 51.14 -11.39
CA ALA A 168 15.95 50.75 -12.77
C ALA A 168 17.09 49.74 -12.87
N THR A 169 17.07 48.92 -13.92
CA THR A 169 18.13 47.93 -14.13
C THR A 169 19.42 48.58 -14.57
N ASP A 170 19.33 49.58 -15.45
CA ASP A 170 20.49 50.31 -15.96
C ASP A 170 20.09 51.59 -16.69
N TYR A 171 21.07 52.30 -17.25
CA TYR A 171 20.84 53.43 -18.16
C TYR A 171 21.84 53.48 -19.32
N VAL A 172 21.48 54.21 -20.38
CA VAL A 172 22.28 54.45 -21.57
C VAL A 172 22.10 55.90 -22.00
N LEU A 173 23.20 56.57 -22.35
CA LEU A 173 23.14 57.93 -22.89
C LEU A 173 22.82 57.92 -24.40
N LYS A 174 21.89 58.77 -24.87
CA LYS A 174 21.53 58.92 -26.29
C LYS A 174 22.72 59.34 -27.17
N ASN A 175 23.74 60.01 -26.60
CA ASN A 175 25.00 60.33 -27.29
C ASN A 175 26.04 59.18 -27.30
N ARG A 176 25.77 58.06 -26.62
CA ARG A 176 26.61 56.85 -26.52
C ARG A 176 25.79 55.57 -26.69
N LEU A 177 24.87 55.56 -27.66
CA LEU A 177 23.99 54.41 -27.94
C LEU A 177 24.75 53.12 -28.30
N SER A 178 26.02 53.20 -28.69
CA SER A 178 26.87 52.01 -28.87
C SER A 178 26.96 51.12 -27.62
N ASN A 179 26.71 51.69 -26.42
CA ASN A 179 26.70 50.96 -25.15
C ASN A 179 25.36 50.27 -24.85
N LEU A 180 24.31 50.54 -25.63
CA LEU A 180 22.98 49.99 -25.43
C LEU A 180 22.98 48.46 -25.47
N VAL A 181 23.66 47.88 -26.47
CA VAL A 181 23.63 46.43 -26.67
C VAL A 181 24.30 45.67 -25.52
N PRO A 182 25.52 46.03 -25.06
CA PRO A 182 26.11 45.42 -23.86
C PRO A 182 25.20 45.48 -22.64
N VAL A 183 24.57 46.64 -22.39
CA VAL A 183 23.65 46.86 -21.26
C VAL A 183 22.42 45.97 -21.37
N VAL A 184 21.75 45.95 -22.53
CA VAL A 184 20.58 45.09 -22.78
C VAL A 184 20.94 43.61 -22.63
N ARG A 185 22.07 43.16 -23.18
CA ARG A 185 22.52 41.76 -23.06
C ARG A 185 22.78 41.35 -21.61
N ARG A 186 23.41 42.22 -20.82
CA ARG A 186 23.63 41.99 -19.38
C ARG A 186 22.31 41.90 -18.64
N ALA A 187 21.46 42.92 -18.80
CA ALA A 187 20.17 43.02 -18.12
C ALA A 187 19.26 41.81 -18.42
N LEU A 188 19.22 41.37 -19.68
CA LEU A 188 18.46 40.18 -20.09
C LEU A 188 19.00 38.89 -19.45
N ARG A 189 20.33 38.71 -19.38
CA ARG A 189 20.94 37.54 -18.76
C ARG A 189 20.60 37.46 -17.27
N GLU A 190 20.77 38.56 -16.56
CA GLU A 190 20.47 38.64 -15.13
C GLU A 190 18.98 38.42 -14.84
N ALA A 191 18.09 38.99 -15.67
CA ALA A 191 16.65 38.75 -15.57
C ALA A 191 16.29 37.28 -15.82
N GLU A 192 16.94 36.64 -16.81
CA GLU A 192 16.74 35.22 -17.09
C GLU A 192 17.20 34.33 -15.93
N GLU A 193 18.37 34.61 -15.34
CA GLU A 193 18.89 33.88 -14.18
C GLU A 193 17.98 34.03 -12.96
N ARG A 194 17.52 35.26 -12.66
CA ARG A 194 16.55 35.51 -11.59
C ARG A 194 15.26 34.71 -11.79
N ARG A 195 14.71 34.73 -13.01
CA ARG A 195 13.49 33.99 -13.35
C ARG A 195 13.70 32.47 -13.25
N LYS A 196 14.84 31.95 -13.72
CA LYS A 196 15.18 30.52 -13.60
C LYS A 196 15.27 30.10 -12.14
N ARG A 197 15.92 30.90 -11.30
CA ARG A 197 16.05 30.65 -9.87
C ARG A 197 14.68 30.65 -9.17
N ALA A 198 13.88 31.69 -9.38
CA ALA A 198 12.54 31.81 -8.80
C ALA A 198 11.64 30.62 -9.21
N HIS A 199 11.69 30.21 -10.48
CA HIS A 199 10.95 29.04 -10.95
C HIS A 199 11.45 27.73 -10.34
N ALA A 200 12.77 27.55 -10.19
CA ALA A 200 13.33 26.36 -9.56
C ALA A 200 12.97 26.27 -8.07
N GLU A 201 13.04 27.39 -7.35
CA GLU A 201 12.63 27.47 -5.94
C GLU A 201 11.12 27.21 -5.78
N ALA A 202 10.27 27.78 -6.64
CA ALA A 202 8.83 27.51 -6.62
C ALA A 202 8.49 26.05 -6.94
N ALA A 203 9.15 25.45 -7.93
CA ALA A 203 8.96 24.05 -8.28
C ALA A 203 9.42 23.10 -7.16
N LEU A 204 10.54 23.42 -6.50
CA LEU A 204 11.01 22.68 -5.34
C LEU A 204 10.00 22.77 -4.18
N ALA A 205 9.54 23.99 -3.85
CA ALA A 205 8.56 24.20 -2.80
C ALA A 205 7.23 23.46 -3.07
N GLU A 206 6.74 23.47 -4.31
CA GLU A 206 5.54 22.72 -4.70
C GLU A 206 5.76 21.21 -4.55
N SER A 207 6.93 20.69 -4.95
CA SER A 207 7.28 19.28 -4.83
C SER A 207 7.36 18.85 -3.35
N GLU A 208 8.02 19.66 -2.51
CA GLU A 208 8.11 19.42 -1.07
C GLU A 208 6.74 19.44 -0.39
N GLU A 209 5.89 20.40 -0.74
CA GLU A 209 4.54 20.48 -0.21
C GLU A 209 3.68 19.29 -0.64
N ARG A 210 3.76 18.89 -1.91
CA ARG A 210 3.06 17.72 -2.43
C ARG A 210 3.48 16.44 -1.71
N PHE A 211 4.80 16.26 -1.51
CA PHE A 211 5.33 15.12 -0.75
C PHE A 211 4.84 15.13 0.71
N ARG A 212 4.90 16.29 1.37
CA ARG A 212 4.41 16.46 2.75
C ARG A 212 2.94 16.03 2.88
N ARG A 213 2.07 16.51 1.98
CA ARG A 213 0.63 16.16 1.98
C ARG A 213 0.40 14.66 1.78
N LEU A 214 1.17 14.00 0.90
CA LEU A 214 1.07 12.55 0.70
C LEU A 214 1.39 11.77 1.97
N VAL A 215 2.46 12.14 2.67
CA VAL A 215 2.91 11.46 3.89
C VAL A 215 1.99 11.76 5.08
N GLU A 216 1.45 12.97 5.17
CA GLU A 216 0.48 13.36 6.21
C GLU A 216 -0.90 12.72 6.02
N GLY A 217 -1.30 12.46 4.78
CA GLY A 217 -2.58 11.82 4.46
C GLY A 217 -2.70 10.37 4.92
N VAL A 218 -1.57 9.67 5.14
CA VAL A 218 -1.55 8.27 5.57
C VAL A 218 -1.62 8.20 7.10
N LYS A 219 -2.82 7.96 7.64
CA LYS A 219 -3.05 7.89 9.09
C LYS A 219 -2.82 6.50 9.70
N ASP A 220 -3.00 5.43 8.93
CA ASP A 220 -2.89 4.05 9.42
C ASP A 220 -1.44 3.59 9.64
N TYR A 221 -0.47 4.40 9.20
CA TYR A 221 0.96 4.10 9.29
C TYR A 221 1.70 5.23 10.01
N ALA A 222 2.53 4.85 10.98
CA ALA A 222 3.57 5.73 11.48
C ALA A 222 4.75 5.68 10.52
N ILE A 223 5.06 6.82 9.89
CA ILE A 223 6.17 6.97 8.95
C ILE A 223 7.07 8.07 9.48
N TYR A 224 8.34 7.72 9.73
CA TYR A 224 9.34 8.66 10.21
C TYR A 224 10.73 8.23 9.76
N MET A 225 11.64 9.20 9.72
CA MET A 225 13.05 8.97 9.42
C MET A 225 13.88 9.01 10.69
N LEU A 226 14.96 8.23 10.68
CA LEU A 226 16.01 8.23 11.68
C LEU A 226 17.32 8.70 11.05
N ASP A 227 18.15 9.39 11.83
CA ASP A 227 19.57 9.58 11.49
C ASP A 227 20.36 8.27 11.61
N THR A 228 21.66 8.31 11.30
CA THR A 228 22.55 7.14 11.39
C THR A 228 22.71 6.58 12.80
N GLN A 229 22.36 7.36 13.83
CA GLN A 229 22.43 6.97 15.23
C GLN A 229 21.08 6.48 15.78
N GLY A 230 20.01 6.47 14.96
CA GLY A 230 18.67 6.06 15.39
C GLY A 230 17.83 7.16 16.05
N ARG A 231 18.21 8.44 15.92
CA ARG A 231 17.42 9.57 16.42
C ARG A 231 16.40 10.01 15.40
N ILE A 232 15.21 10.37 15.88
CA ILE A 232 14.06 10.69 15.02
C ILE A 232 14.23 12.08 14.42
N ILE A 233 14.23 12.19 13.10
CA ILE A 233 14.43 13.44 12.36
C ILE A 233 13.21 13.90 11.58
N SER A 234 12.19 13.05 11.44
CA SER A 234 10.89 13.44 10.88
C SER A 234 9.76 12.74 11.62
N TRP A 235 8.55 13.28 11.52
CA TRP A 235 7.39 12.73 12.24
C TRP A 235 6.10 13.06 11.50
N ASN A 236 5.45 12.06 10.90
CA ASN A 236 4.18 12.28 10.20
C ASN A 236 2.96 12.27 11.15
N ALA A 237 1.82 12.71 10.64
CA ALA A 237 0.56 12.70 11.39
C ALA A 237 0.17 11.29 11.87
N GLY A 238 0.34 10.26 11.03
CA GLY A 238 0.07 8.87 11.41
C GLY A 238 0.93 8.39 12.58
N ALA A 239 2.20 8.82 12.67
CA ALA A 239 3.08 8.51 13.80
C ALA A 239 2.61 9.17 15.10
N GLN A 240 2.13 10.41 15.02
CA GLN A 240 1.52 11.10 16.15
C GLN A 240 0.26 10.39 16.64
N TRP A 241 -0.65 10.02 15.73
CA TRP A 241 -1.87 9.28 16.08
C TRP A 241 -1.55 7.90 16.68
N LEU A 242 -0.65 7.15 16.05
CA LEU A 242 -0.33 5.79 16.48
C LEU A 242 0.47 5.79 17.80
N LYS A 243 1.45 6.67 17.97
CA LYS A 243 2.34 6.61 19.15
C LYS A 243 1.94 7.56 20.27
N GLY A 244 1.10 8.55 20.00
CA GLY A 244 0.64 9.55 20.97
C GLY A 244 1.63 10.66 21.29
N TYR A 245 2.73 10.76 20.54
CA TYR A 245 3.74 11.82 20.69
C TYR A 245 3.53 12.92 19.65
N ARG A 246 3.57 14.18 20.08
CA ARG A 246 3.68 15.31 19.16
C ARG A 246 5.10 15.38 18.59
N ALA A 247 5.25 15.90 17.37
CA ALA A 247 6.56 16.06 16.73
C ALA A 247 7.57 16.80 17.64
N ALA A 248 7.14 17.90 18.27
CA ALA A 248 7.97 18.69 19.19
C ALA A 248 8.47 17.93 20.44
N GLU A 249 7.88 16.79 20.78
CA GLU A 249 8.24 15.99 21.96
C GLU A 249 9.20 14.83 21.62
N ILE A 250 9.34 14.49 20.35
CA ILE A 250 9.96 13.23 19.92
C ILE A 250 11.05 13.40 18.88
N LEU A 251 11.10 14.53 18.18
CA LEU A 251 12.22 14.86 17.30
C LEU A 251 13.51 14.97 18.11
N GLY A 252 14.59 14.37 17.61
CA GLY A 252 15.91 14.29 18.27
C GLY A 252 16.05 13.15 19.30
N GLU A 253 14.92 12.61 19.78
CA GLU A 253 14.91 11.46 20.68
C GLU A 253 15.26 10.17 19.95
N HIS A 254 15.84 9.22 20.68
CA HIS A 254 16.19 7.93 20.12
C HIS A 254 14.96 6.99 20.03
N PHE A 255 14.82 6.30 18.90
CA PHE A 255 13.64 5.46 18.62
C PHE A 255 13.47 4.25 19.56
N SER A 256 14.52 3.89 20.32
CA SER A 256 14.46 2.84 21.36
C SER A 256 13.40 3.12 22.43
N ARG A 257 12.93 4.36 22.58
CA ARG A 257 11.82 4.72 23.48
C ARG A 257 10.51 3.99 23.14
N PHE A 258 10.34 3.50 21.91
CA PHE A 258 9.15 2.73 21.50
C PHE A 258 9.26 1.23 21.81
N TYR A 259 10.41 0.77 22.30
CA TYR A 259 10.66 -0.62 22.67
C TYR A 259 10.29 -0.84 24.14
N THR A 260 9.95 -2.09 24.48
CA THR A 260 9.76 -2.46 25.88
C THR A 260 11.09 -2.38 26.65
N PRO A 261 11.06 -2.24 28.00
CA PRO A 261 12.28 -2.26 28.81
C PRO A 261 13.15 -3.50 28.56
N ASP A 262 12.52 -4.67 28.45
CA ASP A 262 13.19 -5.94 28.18
C ASP A 262 13.88 -5.93 26.80
N ASP A 263 13.18 -5.49 25.76
CA ASP A 263 13.76 -5.41 24.40
C ASP A 263 14.94 -4.41 24.34
N ARG A 264 14.89 -3.34 25.14
CA ARG A 264 16.00 -2.37 25.24
C ARG A 264 17.22 -2.98 25.93
N GLN A 265 17.02 -3.73 27.01
CA GLN A 265 18.11 -4.44 27.68
C GLN A 265 18.78 -5.46 26.77
N GLN A 266 17.98 -6.10 25.90
CA GLN A 266 18.47 -7.04 24.88
C GLN A 266 19.09 -6.36 23.64
N ARG A 267 19.20 -5.02 23.63
CA ARG A 267 19.77 -4.23 22.51
C ARG A 267 19.11 -4.51 21.15
N ARG A 268 17.81 -4.83 21.16
CA ARG A 268 17.04 -5.04 19.92
C ARG A 268 16.97 -3.81 19.01
N PRO A 269 16.86 -2.56 19.51
CA PRO A 269 16.92 -1.37 18.65
C PRO A 269 18.23 -1.29 17.86
N GLU A 270 19.36 -1.53 18.54
CA GLU A 270 20.69 -1.48 17.93
C GLU A 270 20.85 -2.59 16.89
N HIS A 271 20.41 -3.80 17.21
CA HIS A 271 20.39 -4.91 16.25
C HIS A 271 19.56 -4.58 15.01
N ALA A 272 18.36 -4.00 15.17
CA ALA A 272 17.51 -3.60 14.05
C ALA A 272 18.22 -2.58 13.13
N LEU A 273 18.89 -1.57 13.70
CA LEU A 273 19.68 -0.60 12.92
C LEU A 273 20.86 -1.27 12.20
N GLN A 274 21.59 -2.16 12.88
CA GLN A 274 22.73 -2.88 12.32
C GLN A 274 22.32 -3.78 11.16
N THR A 275 21.26 -4.58 11.33
CA THR A 275 20.72 -5.44 10.27
C THR A 275 20.24 -4.61 9.09
N ALA A 276 19.46 -3.54 9.32
CA ALA A 276 19.02 -2.67 8.24
C ALA A 276 20.19 -2.01 7.51
N ALA A 277 21.24 -1.61 8.22
CA ALA A 277 22.44 -1.05 7.61
C ALA A 277 23.18 -2.11 6.77
N ALA A 278 23.37 -3.32 7.27
CA ALA A 278 24.11 -4.38 6.57
C ALA A 278 23.34 -4.94 5.37
N GLU A 279 22.05 -5.23 5.53
CA GLU A 279 21.23 -5.95 4.56
C GLU A 279 20.31 -5.04 3.74
N GLY A 280 20.25 -3.75 4.08
CA GLY A 280 19.39 -2.74 3.45
C GLY A 280 17.99 -2.66 4.05
N ARG A 281 17.52 -3.69 4.75
CA ARG A 281 16.18 -3.76 5.34
C ARG A 281 16.16 -4.65 6.59
N PHE A 282 15.33 -4.28 7.56
CA PHE A 282 14.96 -5.07 8.71
C PHE A 282 13.43 -5.07 8.85
N GLU A 283 12.85 -6.21 9.21
CA GLU A 283 11.40 -6.36 9.33
C GLU A 283 11.05 -7.31 10.49
N GLU A 284 10.09 -6.90 11.33
CA GLU A 284 9.64 -7.73 12.44
C GLU A 284 8.18 -7.44 12.84
N GLU A 285 7.53 -8.46 13.44
CA GLU A 285 6.31 -8.28 14.22
C GLU A 285 6.63 -8.35 15.72
N CYS A 286 6.40 -7.26 16.43
CA CYS A 286 6.82 -7.13 17.82
C CYS A 286 5.83 -6.31 18.65
N TRP A 287 6.04 -6.30 19.97
CA TRP A 287 5.34 -5.37 20.85
C TRP A 287 6.02 -4.01 20.83
N ARG A 288 5.22 -2.94 20.83
CA ARG A 288 5.68 -1.55 20.92
C ARG A 288 4.92 -0.81 22.00
N LEU A 289 5.53 0.26 22.52
CA LEU A 289 4.94 1.13 23.53
C LEU A 289 4.47 2.45 22.91
N ARG A 290 3.27 2.86 23.31
CA ARG A 290 2.72 4.21 23.09
C ARG A 290 3.19 5.15 24.20
N LYS A 291 2.98 6.47 24.03
CA LYS A 291 3.24 7.48 25.07
C LYS A 291 2.54 7.18 26.39
N SER A 292 1.32 6.66 26.33
CA SER A 292 0.53 6.26 27.51
C SER A 292 1.08 5.03 28.24
N GLY A 293 2.09 4.35 27.70
CA GLY A 293 2.58 3.05 28.21
C GLY A 293 1.80 1.85 27.69
N ALA A 294 0.68 2.05 26.98
CA ALA A 294 -0.06 0.96 26.37
C ALA A 294 0.79 0.20 25.34
N ARG A 295 0.72 -1.13 25.39
CA ARG A 295 1.36 -2.04 24.44
C ARG A 295 0.44 -2.26 23.25
N PHE A 296 1.02 -2.30 22.06
CA PHE A 296 0.31 -2.70 20.83
C PHE A 296 1.19 -3.59 19.98
N ARG A 297 0.57 -4.48 19.21
CA ARG A 297 1.26 -5.36 18.28
C ARG A 297 1.54 -4.59 17.01
N ALA A 298 2.80 -4.54 16.61
CA ALA A 298 3.26 -3.74 15.50
C ALA A 298 3.96 -4.61 14.46
N HIS A 299 3.66 -4.35 13.19
CA HIS A 299 4.52 -4.75 12.07
C HIS A 299 5.42 -3.56 11.74
N VAL A 300 6.73 -3.79 11.79
CA VAL A 300 7.75 -2.75 11.66
C VAL A 300 8.65 -3.09 10.48
N VAL A 301 8.86 -2.11 9.62
CA VAL A 301 9.85 -2.15 8.55
C VAL A 301 10.82 -0.98 8.74
N LEU A 302 12.11 -1.29 8.77
CA LEU A 302 13.20 -0.34 8.81
C LEU A 302 14.06 -0.51 7.56
N THR A 303 14.20 0.53 6.76
CA THR A 303 14.94 0.50 5.49
C THR A 303 16.12 1.46 5.56
N ALA A 304 17.32 1.02 5.20
CA ALA A 304 18.47 1.90 5.12
C ALA A 304 18.34 2.88 3.96
N LEU A 305 18.61 4.16 4.23
CA LEU A 305 18.65 5.21 3.23
C LEU A 305 20.12 5.51 2.92
N ARG A 306 20.50 5.39 1.65
CA ARG A 306 21.87 5.60 1.18
C ARG A 306 21.90 6.71 0.14
N ASP A 307 23.01 7.44 0.07
CA ASP A 307 23.23 8.42 -0.99
C ASP A 307 23.74 7.77 -2.29
N GLU A 308 24.01 8.60 -3.30
CA GLU A 308 24.48 8.18 -4.62
C GLU A 308 25.83 7.44 -4.58
N HIS A 309 26.61 7.63 -3.50
CA HIS A 309 27.90 6.97 -3.29
C HIS A 309 27.75 5.66 -2.48
N GLY A 310 26.54 5.33 -2.04
CA GLY A 310 26.25 4.15 -1.24
C GLY A 310 26.45 4.37 0.27
N GLU A 311 26.77 5.58 0.71
CA GLU A 311 26.99 5.89 2.12
C GLU A 311 25.66 5.97 2.89
N LEU A 312 25.64 5.43 4.10
CA LEU A 312 24.43 5.42 4.93
C LEU A 312 24.10 6.84 5.43
N ARG A 313 22.92 7.33 5.06
CA ARG A 313 22.39 8.63 5.50
C ARG A 313 21.44 8.54 6.68
N GLY A 314 20.85 7.38 6.90
CA GLY A 314 19.89 7.15 7.97
C GLY A 314 18.94 6.02 7.62
N PHE A 315 17.74 6.05 8.19
CA PHE A 315 16.76 4.98 8.02
C PHE A 315 15.35 5.53 7.82
N ALA A 316 14.57 4.89 6.96
CA ALA A 316 13.12 5.07 6.90
C ALA A 316 12.45 4.00 7.79
N HIS A 317 11.63 4.43 8.73
CA HIS A 317 10.91 3.57 9.65
C HIS A 317 9.41 3.67 9.38
N VAL A 318 8.79 2.51 9.12
CA VAL A 318 7.35 2.37 8.93
C VAL A 318 6.81 1.42 10.00
N THR A 319 5.76 1.83 10.70
CA THR A 319 5.07 0.99 11.68
C THR A 319 3.59 0.94 11.36
N ARG A 320 3.02 -0.27 11.34
CA ARG A 320 1.58 -0.51 11.26
C ARG A 320 1.10 -1.19 12.54
N ASP A 321 -0.01 -0.75 13.09
CA ASP A 321 -0.70 -1.49 14.15
C ASP A 321 -1.40 -2.72 13.55
N ILE A 322 -1.10 -3.89 14.10
CA ILE A 322 -1.70 -5.16 13.70
C ILE A 322 -2.42 -5.84 14.88
N THR A 323 -2.70 -5.10 15.96
CA THR A 323 -3.33 -5.63 17.18
C THR A 323 -4.70 -6.23 16.87
N GLU A 324 -5.54 -5.53 16.10
CA GLU A 324 -6.87 -6.02 15.71
C GLU A 324 -6.78 -7.30 14.88
N ARG A 325 -5.89 -7.33 13.87
CA ARG A 325 -5.65 -8.51 13.03
C ARG A 325 -5.24 -9.71 13.87
N HIS A 326 -4.25 -9.54 14.73
CA HIS A 326 -3.74 -10.63 15.58
C HIS A 326 -4.79 -11.09 16.61
N THR A 327 -5.61 -10.18 17.13
CA THR A 327 -6.69 -10.53 18.07
C THR A 327 -7.77 -11.35 17.37
N ALA A 328 -8.16 -10.98 16.15
CA ALA A 328 -9.09 -11.75 15.34
C ALA A 328 -8.53 -13.15 14.99
N GLU A 329 -7.26 -13.23 14.61
CA GLU A 329 -6.58 -14.50 14.31
C GLU A 329 -6.54 -15.43 15.52
N GLU A 330 -6.25 -14.90 16.71
CA GLU A 330 -6.24 -15.69 17.94
C GLU A 330 -7.66 -16.13 18.34
N GLN A 331 -8.67 -15.27 18.20
CA GLN A 331 -10.07 -15.64 18.44
C GLN A 331 -10.51 -16.79 17.52
N ILE A 332 -10.17 -16.72 16.23
CA ILE A 332 -10.46 -17.81 15.28
C ILE A 332 -9.76 -19.10 15.70
N ARG A 333 -8.49 -19.02 16.13
CA ARG A 333 -7.75 -20.18 16.62
C ARG A 333 -8.42 -20.82 17.84
N GLN A 334 -8.85 -20.02 18.81
CA GLN A 334 -9.54 -20.52 20.01
C GLN A 334 -10.89 -21.15 19.65
N LEU A 335 -11.66 -20.54 18.75
CA LEU A 335 -12.92 -21.12 18.28
C LEU A 335 -12.72 -22.45 17.55
N ASN A 336 -11.67 -22.59 16.74
CA ASN A 336 -11.36 -23.86 16.09
C ASN A 336 -10.99 -24.95 17.09
N LEU A 337 -10.19 -24.64 18.12
CA LEU A 337 -9.84 -25.58 19.18
C LEU A 337 -11.08 -26.03 19.98
N ASP A 338 -11.99 -25.10 20.30
CA ASP A 338 -13.24 -25.42 20.99
C ASP A 338 -14.17 -26.28 20.11
N LEU A 339 -14.25 -25.96 18.81
CA LEU A 339 -15.02 -26.74 17.85
C LEU A 339 -14.47 -28.17 17.70
N ASP A 340 -13.16 -28.33 17.57
CA ASP A 340 -12.52 -29.64 17.48
C ASP A 340 -12.77 -30.49 18.73
N ARG A 341 -12.75 -29.87 19.92
CA ARG A 341 -13.11 -30.55 21.18
C ARG A 341 -14.56 -31.03 21.15
N ARG A 342 -15.50 -30.14 20.81
CA ARG A 342 -16.94 -30.47 20.74
C ARG A 342 -17.23 -31.56 19.71
N VAL A 343 -16.57 -31.53 18.56
CA VAL A 343 -16.71 -32.56 17.53
C VAL A 343 -16.25 -33.91 18.08
N ARG A 344 -15.08 -33.99 18.74
CA ARG A 344 -14.60 -35.23 19.36
C ARG A 344 -15.55 -35.76 20.43
N GLU A 345 -16.03 -34.89 21.32
CA GLU A 345 -17.00 -35.27 22.36
C GLU A 345 -18.28 -35.83 21.75
N ARG A 346 -18.86 -35.15 20.76
CA ARG A 346 -20.07 -35.63 20.07
C ARG A 346 -19.84 -36.90 19.28
N THR A 347 -18.70 -37.07 18.62
CA THR A 347 -18.36 -38.31 17.93
C THR A 347 -18.26 -39.47 18.93
N ALA A 348 -17.59 -39.28 20.06
CA ALA A 348 -17.50 -40.31 21.11
C ALA A 348 -18.86 -40.65 21.72
N GLU A 349 -19.72 -39.66 21.98
CA GLU A 349 -21.09 -39.87 22.44
C GLU A 349 -21.91 -40.68 21.43
N LEU A 350 -21.83 -40.35 20.14
CA LEU A 350 -22.52 -41.06 19.08
C LEU A 350 -22.02 -42.50 18.95
N GLU A 351 -20.71 -42.73 19.05
CA GLU A 351 -20.11 -44.07 19.04
C GLU A 351 -20.58 -44.89 20.24
N ALA A 352 -20.58 -44.32 21.44
CA ALA A 352 -21.07 -44.99 22.65
C ALA A 352 -22.58 -45.31 22.56
N ALA A 353 -23.40 -44.38 22.04
CA ALA A 353 -24.82 -44.60 21.83
C ALA A 353 -25.08 -45.71 20.80
N ASN A 354 -24.34 -45.72 19.69
CA ASN A 354 -24.44 -46.78 18.68
C ASN A 354 -24.04 -48.15 19.26
N GLN A 355 -22.94 -48.22 20.02
CA GLN A 355 -22.54 -49.46 20.70
C GLN A 355 -23.59 -49.94 21.70
N HIS A 356 -24.23 -49.01 22.43
CA HIS A 356 -25.29 -49.34 23.38
C HIS A 356 -26.53 -49.93 22.67
N LEU A 357 -26.94 -49.33 21.55
CA LEU A 357 -28.02 -49.87 20.70
C LEU A 357 -27.68 -51.27 20.17
N ASP A 358 -26.45 -51.52 19.75
CA ASP A 358 -26.00 -52.83 19.29
C ASP A 358 -26.06 -53.91 20.38
N VAL A 359 -25.76 -53.54 21.63
CA VAL A 359 -25.87 -54.44 22.78
C VAL A 359 -27.33 -54.70 23.14
N LEU A 360 -28.14 -53.65 23.27
CA LEU A 360 -29.57 -53.76 23.57
C LEU A 360 -30.28 -54.62 22.52
N ASN A 361 -30.03 -54.37 21.24
CA ASN A 361 -30.67 -55.12 20.17
C ASN A 361 -30.31 -56.61 20.20
N ARG A 362 -29.04 -56.96 20.47
CA ARG A 362 -28.62 -58.36 20.63
C ARG A 362 -29.31 -59.03 21.83
N SER A 363 -29.46 -58.32 22.95
CA SER A 363 -30.18 -58.84 24.13
C SER A 363 -31.65 -59.08 23.81
N VAL A 364 -32.36 -58.08 23.26
CA VAL A 364 -33.79 -58.20 22.92
C VAL A 364 -34.01 -59.35 21.92
N ALA A 365 -33.16 -59.48 20.92
CA ALA A 365 -33.23 -60.60 19.98
C ALA A 365 -33.01 -61.95 20.67
N HIS A 366 -32.11 -62.06 21.65
CA HIS A 366 -31.93 -63.28 22.44
C HIS A 366 -33.19 -63.59 23.28
N ASP A 367 -33.69 -62.60 24.00
CA ASP A 367 -34.82 -62.75 24.92
C ASP A 367 -36.11 -63.12 24.19
N LEU A 368 -36.31 -62.64 22.95
CA LEU A 368 -37.43 -63.03 22.10
C LEU A 368 -37.28 -64.42 21.47
N ARG A 369 -36.05 -64.90 21.23
CA ARG A 369 -35.81 -66.24 20.66
C ARG A 369 -36.18 -67.36 21.61
N VAL A 370 -35.97 -67.18 22.91
CA VAL A 370 -36.24 -68.22 23.93
C VAL A 370 -37.71 -68.66 23.95
N PRO A 371 -38.71 -67.76 24.12
CA PRO A 371 -40.11 -68.16 24.11
C PRO A 371 -40.57 -68.66 22.72
N LEU A 372 -40.03 -68.11 21.63
CA LEU A 372 -40.36 -68.62 20.28
C LEU A 372 -39.89 -70.06 20.07
N ARG A 373 -38.71 -70.44 20.55
CA ARG A 373 -38.25 -71.83 20.52
C ARG A 373 -39.11 -72.75 21.38
N GLN A 374 -39.62 -72.26 22.51
CA GLN A 374 -40.54 -73.03 23.36
C GLN A 374 -41.90 -73.24 22.67
N ILE A 375 -42.43 -72.19 22.01
CA ILE A 375 -43.66 -72.28 21.22
C ILE A 375 -43.46 -73.27 20.07
N ASP A 376 -42.40 -73.10 19.28
CA ASP A 376 -42.08 -73.98 18.15
C ASP A 376 -41.90 -75.44 18.59
N GLY A 377 -41.12 -75.69 19.67
CA GLY A 377 -40.94 -77.02 20.22
C GLY A 377 -42.25 -77.65 20.74
N SER A 378 -43.09 -76.87 21.42
CA SER A 378 -44.40 -77.35 21.90
C SER A 378 -45.34 -77.68 20.75
N VAL A 379 -45.36 -76.84 19.71
CA VAL A 379 -46.15 -77.07 18.50
C VAL A 379 -45.65 -78.30 17.76
N GLN A 380 -44.34 -78.50 17.61
CA GLN A 380 -43.75 -79.69 17.00
C GLN A 380 -44.08 -80.98 17.78
N THR A 381 -44.03 -80.96 19.11
CA THR A 381 -44.43 -82.10 19.94
C THR A 381 -45.90 -82.41 19.77
N LEU A 382 -46.79 -81.41 19.83
CA LEU A 382 -48.22 -81.59 19.59
C LEU A 382 -48.51 -82.09 18.17
N GLN A 383 -47.76 -81.62 17.17
CA GLN A 383 -47.86 -82.11 15.80
C GLN A 383 -47.41 -83.57 15.66
N LYS A 384 -46.40 -84.02 16.43
CA LYS A 384 -45.93 -85.41 16.40
C LYS A 384 -46.83 -86.37 17.17
N GLU A 385 -47.27 -85.97 18.36
CA GLU A 385 -47.96 -86.84 19.32
C GLU A 385 -49.49 -86.81 19.17
N ALA A 386 -50.07 -85.63 18.89
CA ALA A 386 -51.52 -85.41 18.94
C ALA A 386 -52.16 -85.12 17.58
N ALA A 387 -51.39 -84.73 16.54
CA ALA A 387 -51.96 -84.47 15.22
C ALA A 387 -52.77 -85.64 14.64
N PRO A 388 -52.39 -86.92 14.76
CA PRO A 388 -53.16 -88.03 14.18
C PRO A 388 -54.60 -88.10 14.68
N SER A 389 -54.87 -87.62 15.91
CA SER A 389 -56.18 -87.65 16.58
C SER A 389 -56.98 -86.33 16.53
N LEU A 390 -56.40 -85.24 16.03
CA LEU A 390 -57.04 -83.92 15.98
C LEU A 390 -57.89 -83.72 14.70
N ALA A 391 -59.05 -83.08 14.82
CA ALA A 391 -59.88 -82.70 13.67
C ALA A 391 -59.21 -81.62 12.81
N ASP A 392 -59.47 -81.62 11.49
CA ASP A 392 -58.80 -80.77 10.49
C ASP A 392 -58.73 -79.26 10.83
N PRO A 393 -59.75 -78.60 11.40
CA PRO A 393 -59.67 -77.20 11.80
C PRO A 393 -58.57 -76.93 12.83
N HIS A 394 -58.36 -77.85 13.78
CA HIS A 394 -57.35 -77.74 14.83
C HIS A 394 -55.93 -77.97 14.29
N ARG A 395 -55.77 -78.88 13.32
CA ARG A 395 -54.49 -79.08 12.60
C ARG A 395 -54.08 -77.83 11.84
N ARG A 396 -55.02 -77.17 11.15
CA ARG A 396 -54.75 -75.90 10.44
C ARG A 396 -54.34 -74.79 11.41
N LEU A 397 -55.01 -74.67 12.55
CA LEU A 397 -54.63 -73.70 13.59
C LEU A 397 -53.21 -73.95 14.12
N LEU A 398 -52.84 -75.21 14.39
CA LEU A 398 -51.48 -75.57 14.80
C LEU A 398 -50.43 -75.22 13.73
N GLN A 399 -50.74 -75.46 12.45
CA GLN A 399 -49.86 -75.08 11.34
C GLN A 399 -49.67 -73.56 11.26
N THR A 400 -50.75 -72.78 11.39
CA THR A 400 -50.67 -71.31 11.41
C THR A 400 -49.80 -70.79 12.57
N VAL A 401 -49.88 -71.40 13.75
CA VAL A 401 -49.03 -71.04 14.90
C VAL A 401 -47.57 -71.40 14.64
N ALA A 402 -47.30 -72.56 14.03
CA ALA A 402 -45.94 -72.96 13.63
C ALA A 402 -45.33 -71.98 12.62
N ASP A 403 -46.08 -71.66 11.55
CA ASP A 403 -45.65 -70.75 10.50
C ASP A 403 -45.39 -69.34 11.06
N GLY A 404 -46.27 -68.86 11.96
CA GLY A 404 -46.11 -67.57 12.65
C GLY A 404 -44.88 -67.53 13.56
N ALA A 405 -44.64 -68.59 14.34
CA ALA A 405 -43.45 -68.68 15.20
C ALA A 405 -42.15 -68.73 14.37
N SER A 406 -42.15 -69.49 13.27
CA SER A 406 -41.02 -69.57 12.33
C SER A 406 -40.75 -68.23 11.65
N GLN A 407 -41.81 -67.52 11.22
CA GLN A 407 -41.68 -66.20 10.61
C GLN A 407 -41.14 -65.17 11.60
N MET A 408 -41.59 -65.18 12.86
CA MET A 408 -41.05 -64.31 13.91
C MET A 408 -39.57 -64.61 14.20
N ALA A 409 -39.18 -65.88 14.25
CA ALA A 409 -37.78 -66.27 14.43
C ALA A 409 -36.89 -65.77 13.28
N LYS A 410 -37.37 -65.88 12.03
CA LYS A 410 -36.67 -65.36 10.85
C LYS A 410 -36.52 -63.84 10.89
N LEU A 411 -37.58 -63.11 11.27
CA LEU A 411 -37.52 -61.65 11.40
C LEU A 411 -36.53 -61.20 12.47
N ILE A 412 -36.46 -61.89 13.60
CA ILE A 412 -35.48 -61.59 14.66
C ILE A 412 -34.05 -61.86 14.17
N ASP A 413 -33.84 -62.92 13.40
CA ASP A 413 -32.55 -63.22 12.78
C ASP A 413 -32.15 -62.18 11.72
N ASP A 414 -33.09 -61.74 10.89
CA ASP A 414 -32.84 -60.71 9.89
C ASP A 414 -32.59 -59.35 10.56
N LEU A 415 -33.31 -59.00 11.63
CA LEU A 415 -33.05 -57.81 12.44
C LEU A 415 -31.67 -57.86 13.14
N SER A 416 -31.21 -59.05 13.51
CA SER A 416 -29.85 -59.27 14.05
C SER A 416 -28.76 -59.16 12.97
N LYS A 417 -29.11 -59.32 11.69
CA LYS A 417 -28.19 -59.24 10.53
C LYS A 417 -28.19 -57.87 9.84
N ILE A 418 -29.33 -57.18 9.82
CA ILE A 418 -29.55 -55.89 9.15
C ILE A 418 -28.95 -54.74 9.95
N LEU A 419 -28.76 -54.88 11.27
CA LEU A 419 -27.95 -53.94 12.05
C LEU A 419 -26.45 -54.24 11.78
N PRO A 420 -25.80 -53.48 10.88
CA PRO A 420 -24.47 -53.81 10.38
C PRO A 420 -23.45 -53.34 11.43
N GLN A 421 -22.31 -54.00 11.64
CA GLN A 421 -21.11 -53.86 10.79
C GLN A 421 -20.64 -52.41 10.50
N ALA A 422 -21.31 -51.36 10.99
CA ALA A 422 -20.89 -49.96 10.87
C ALA A 422 -19.56 -49.66 11.60
N SER A 423 -19.13 -50.56 12.48
CA SER A 423 -17.86 -50.50 13.20
C SER A 423 -16.70 -51.27 12.54
N LYS A 424 -16.91 -51.93 11.38
CA LYS A 424 -15.85 -52.70 10.69
C LYS A 424 -15.37 -52.12 9.35
N GLU A 425 -16.12 -51.26 8.67
CA GLU A 425 -15.69 -50.71 7.37
C GLU A 425 -14.89 -49.39 7.45
N THR A 426 -14.85 -48.70 8.58
CA THR A 426 -14.04 -47.46 8.74
C THR A 426 -12.58 -47.69 9.14
N ASN A 427 -12.15 -48.94 9.36
CA ASN A 427 -10.77 -49.28 9.76
C ASN A 427 -10.00 -50.11 8.73
N SER A 428 -10.28 -49.92 7.44
CA SER A 428 -9.43 -50.43 6.34
C SER A 428 -8.97 -49.30 5.41
N HIS A 429 -8.15 -48.39 5.94
CA HIS A 429 -7.22 -47.68 5.06
C HIS A 429 -6.07 -48.66 4.73
N PRO A 430 -5.83 -48.99 3.44
CA PRO A 430 -4.64 -49.73 3.08
C PRO A 430 -3.44 -48.81 3.25
N THR A 431 -2.52 -49.23 4.11
CA THR A 431 -1.14 -48.76 4.11
C THR A 431 -0.54 -49.01 2.74
N GLY A 432 -0.29 -47.93 2.00
CA GLY A 432 0.39 -47.89 0.71
C GLY A 432 1.06 -46.54 0.53
#